data_AF-A0A0W0Z343-F1
#
_entry.id   AF-A0A0W0Z343-F1
#
_cell.length_a   1.000
_cell.length_b   1.000
_cell.length_c   1.000
_cell.angle_alpha   90.00
_cell.angle_beta   90.00
_cell.angle_gamma   90.00
#
_symmetry.space_group_name_H-M   'P 1'
#
loop_
_entity.id
_entity.type
_entity.pdbx_description
1 polymer ?
#
loop_
_entity_poly.entity_id
_entity_poly.type
_entity_poly.pdbx_seq_one_letter_code
_entity_poly.pdbx_strand_id
1 'polypeptide(L)'
;MDFSSSIEEIAEYIGEKVYLRGFPIVAQDVGGTQLLDRSRIMPNSPDRVTHGFDNANRSAALLPYIIDLLNRNQTELPDHLQKQLAELTPEHIKALQIVALMRASGRHYHPNITPHYWNNPDYGSGSLYAKYGEQECLAMLQELQVPSSLDHQKLAFAVLGNEFVTSLYADSKDEAAKNIHHRGKDDLYSLLINVLNVLETTRDRKDKVVQLEWMPLFNQLGKNGQNEFIDLAKTHIESIRDFQEFLWTTTKVESQIIAAPDMVKGKSYNGKKCTAQKMFDLMAETHGNRAKIEKNTDSPLESARAAVQHWKDNLNEESKNNEDDLSPRNSIR
;
A
#
# COMPACT_ATOMS: atom_id res chain seq x y z
N MET A 1 -20.21 8.39 5.06
CA MET A 1 -18.84 7.89 5.17
C MET A 1 -17.94 9.11 5.23
N ASP A 2 -17.03 9.18 6.20
CA ASP A 2 -16.05 10.26 6.34
C ASP A 2 -14.73 9.73 6.96
N PHE A 3 -13.77 10.62 7.18
CA PHE A 3 -12.44 10.28 7.66
C PHE A 3 -12.41 9.80 9.12
N SER A 4 -13.50 9.92 9.88
CA SER A 4 -13.59 9.34 11.23
C SER A 4 -13.83 7.83 11.20
N SER A 5 -14.39 7.30 10.10
CA SER A 5 -14.69 5.86 9.91
C SER A 5 -13.40 5.03 9.82
N SER A 6 -13.45 3.72 10.09
CA SER A 6 -12.24 2.89 10.01
C SER A 6 -11.68 2.84 8.57
N ILE A 7 -10.40 2.48 8.40
CA ILE A 7 -9.84 2.40 7.04
C ILE A 7 -10.51 1.28 6.23
N GLU A 8 -10.92 0.20 6.89
CA GLU A 8 -11.63 -0.93 6.28
C GLU A 8 -13.02 -0.52 5.81
N GLU A 9 -13.76 0.28 6.60
CA GLU A 9 -15.05 0.84 6.19
C GLU A 9 -14.91 1.77 4.98
N ILE A 10 -13.89 2.65 5.00
CA ILE A 10 -13.56 3.53 3.87
C ILE A 10 -13.17 2.71 2.63
N ALA A 11 -12.41 1.63 2.80
CA ALA A 11 -11.98 0.76 1.72
C ALA A 11 -13.15 0.00 1.08
N GLU A 12 -14.10 -0.49 1.87
CA GLU A 12 -15.33 -1.09 1.34
C GLU A 12 -16.14 -0.05 0.56
N TYR A 13 -16.31 1.16 1.11
CA TYR A 13 -17.00 2.26 0.44
C TYR A 13 -16.37 2.64 -0.91
N ILE A 14 -15.06 2.87 -0.94
CA ILE A 14 -14.33 3.15 -2.19
C ILE A 14 -14.46 1.97 -3.14
N GLY A 15 -14.35 0.74 -2.63
CA GLY A 15 -14.57 -0.48 -3.37
C GLY A 15 -15.87 -0.54 -4.14
N GLU A 16 -16.98 -0.32 -3.45
CA GLU A 16 -18.33 -0.30 -4.02
C GLU A 16 -18.52 0.85 -5.03
N LYS A 17 -17.98 2.03 -4.71
CA LYS A 17 -18.15 3.22 -5.55
C LYS A 17 -17.28 3.21 -6.80
N VAL A 18 -16.06 2.68 -6.70
CA VAL A 18 -15.03 2.80 -7.74
C VAL A 18 -14.81 1.51 -8.52
N TYR A 19 -14.80 0.36 -7.85
CA TYR A 19 -14.26 -0.89 -8.42
C TYR A 19 -15.29 -1.98 -8.70
N LEU A 20 -16.39 -2.01 -7.96
CA LEU A 20 -17.48 -2.98 -8.17
C LEU A 20 -18.48 -2.53 -9.23
N ARG A 21 -18.38 -1.28 -9.66
CA ARG A 21 -19.05 -0.80 -10.88
C ARG A 21 -18.15 -1.16 -12.06
N GLY A 22 -18.76 -1.54 -13.19
CA GLY A 22 -18.03 -1.72 -14.45
C GLY A 22 -17.28 -0.44 -14.86
N PHE A 23 -16.63 -0.47 -16.02
CA PHE A 23 -15.81 0.68 -16.42
C PHE A 23 -16.68 1.93 -16.72
N PRO A 24 -16.43 3.08 -16.06
CA PRO A 24 -17.17 4.31 -16.32
C PRO A 24 -16.81 4.88 -17.70
N ILE A 25 -17.71 5.66 -18.28
CA ILE A 25 -17.50 6.35 -19.56
C ILE A 25 -17.01 7.78 -19.27
N VAL A 26 -16.20 8.33 -20.18
CA VAL A 26 -15.74 9.73 -20.10
C VAL A 26 -16.91 10.67 -20.37
N ALA A 27 -17.17 11.61 -19.45
CA ALA A 27 -18.11 12.70 -19.69
C ALA A 27 -17.58 13.62 -20.81
N GLN A 28 -18.46 14.18 -21.66
CA GLN A 28 -18.02 15.16 -22.67
C GLN A 28 -17.26 16.31 -22.00
N ASP A 29 -16.15 16.73 -22.60
CA ASP A 29 -15.26 17.75 -22.08
C ASP A 29 -15.99 19.08 -21.90
N VAL A 30 -16.25 19.46 -20.65
CA VAL A 30 -16.76 20.79 -20.29
C VAL A 30 -15.84 21.34 -19.21
N GLY A 31 -14.93 22.25 -19.59
CA GLY A 31 -14.21 23.10 -18.63
C GLY A 31 -12.91 22.55 -18.01
N GLY A 32 -12.31 21.49 -18.54
CA GLY A 32 -10.92 21.12 -18.21
C GLY A 32 -10.68 20.40 -16.87
N THR A 33 -11.72 20.11 -16.10
CA THR A 33 -11.67 19.20 -14.94
C THR A 33 -12.62 18.03 -15.18
N GLN A 34 -12.13 16.94 -15.77
CA GLN A 34 -12.96 15.77 -16.06
C GLN A 34 -12.87 14.77 -14.89
N LEU A 35 -13.95 14.64 -14.12
CA LEU A 35 -14.21 13.42 -13.35
C LEU A 35 -14.89 12.39 -14.25
N LEU A 36 -14.76 11.12 -13.90
CA LEU A 36 -15.41 10.02 -14.60
C LEU A 36 -16.89 9.97 -14.23
N ASP A 37 -17.76 9.79 -15.21
CA ASP A 37 -19.19 9.62 -14.94
C ASP A 37 -19.46 8.20 -14.44
N ARG A 38 -19.45 8.06 -13.10
CA ARG A 38 -19.71 6.79 -12.41
C ARG A 38 -21.19 6.41 -12.36
N SER A 39 -22.09 7.24 -12.93
CA SER A 39 -23.50 6.89 -13.16
C SER A 39 -23.71 6.22 -14.51
N ARG A 40 -22.78 6.40 -15.45
CA ARG A 40 -22.81 5.81 -16.80
C ARG A 40 -21.72 4.76 -16.96
N ILE A 41 -22.06 3.54 -16.57
CA ILE A 41 -21.19 2.38 -16.73
C ILE A 41 -21.43 1.74 -18.09
N MET A 42 -20.36 1.31 -18.78
CA MET A 42 -20.51 0.55 -20.02
C MET A 42 -21.15 -0.83 -19.73
N PRO A 43 -22.33 -1.14 -20.32
CA PRO A 43 -22.96 -2.45 -20.15
C PRO A 43 -22.04 -3.56 -20.64
N ASN A 44 -22.03 -4.70 -19.93
CA ASN A 44 -21.21 -5.87 -20.25
C ASN A 44 -19.70 -5.60 -20.32
N SER A 45 -19.22 -4.55 -19.65
CA SER A 45 -17.77 -4.35 -19.50
C SER A 45 -17.17 -5.48 -18.64
N PRO A 46 -15.92 -5.90 -18.92
CA PRO A 46 -15.28 -6.97 -18.16
C PRO A 46 -15.10 -6.57 -16.69
N ASP A 47 -15.14 -7.56 -15.82
CA ASP A 47 -14.89 -7.35 -14.39
C ASP A 47 -13.49 -6.77 -14.16
N ARG A 48 -13.38 -5.90 -13.14
CA ARG A 48 -12.13 -5.23 -12.78
C ARG A 48 -11.22 -6.16 -11.96
N VAL A 49 -10.83 -7.29 -12.53
CA VAL A 49 -10.13 -8.36 -11.81
C VAL A 49 -8.71 -7.96 -11.40
N THR A 50 -7.96 -7.34 -12.32
CA THR A 50 -6.54 -7.03 -12.10
C THR A 50 -6.35 -5.78 -11.25
N HIS A 51 -7.00 -4.67 -11.63
CA HIS A 51 -6.90 -3.38 -10.93
C HIS A 51 -8.27 -2.96 -10.37
N GLY A 52 -8.82 -3.83 -9.52
CA GLY A 52 -10.10 -3.62 -8.84
C GLY A 52 -10.01 -3.84 -7.33
N PHE A 53 -11.12 -4.28 -6.74
CA PHE A 53 -11.33 -4.28 -5.30
C PHE A 53 -10.19 -4.92 -4.51
N ASP A 54 -9.84 -6.17 -4.82
CA ASP A 54 -8.82 -6.90 -4.08
C ASP A 54 -7.40 -6.31 -4.26
N ASN A 55 -7.11 -5.63 -5.39
CA ASN A 55 -5.84 -4.92 -5.61
C ASN A 55 -5.72 -3.69 -4.72
N ALA A 56 -6.76 -2.86 -4.74
CA ALA A 56 -6.81 -1.62 -3.98
C ALA A 56 -6.68 -1.93 -2.48
N ASN A 57 -7.43 -2.91 -1.98
CA ASN A 57 -7.41 -3.29 -0.57
C ASN A 57 -6.05 -3.87 -0.14
N ARG A 58 -5.44 -4.79 -0.90
CA ARG A 58 -4.09 -5.29 -0.57
C ARG A 58 -3.04 -4.18 -0.53
N SER A 59 -3.07 -3.29 -1.50
CA SER A 59 -2.15 -2.15 -1.55
C SER A 59 -2.27 -1.28 -0.28
N ALA A 60 -3.49 -0.90 0.06
CA ALA A 60 -3.75 -0.07 1.22
C ALA A 60 -3.41 -0.76 2.55
N ALA A 61 -3.69 -2.05 2.67
CA ALA A 61 -3.37 -2.84 3.85
C ALA A 61 -1.85 -3.11 4.00
N LEU A 62 -1.10 -3.19 2.90
CA LEU A 62 0.36 -3.37 2.92
C LEU A 62 1.12 -2.11 3.35
N LEU A 63 0.58 -0.92 3.05
CA LEU A 63 1.28 0.36 3.21
C LEU A 63 1.93 0.56 4.60
N PRO A 64 1.25 0.31 5.74
CA PRO A 64 1.85 0.51 7.06
C PRO A 64 3.12 -0.34 7.28
N TYR A 65 3.20 -1.53 6.71
CA TYR A 65 4.36 -2.42 6.84
C TYR A 65 5.57 -1.95 6.04
N ILE A 66 5.34 -1.28 4.92
CA ILE A 66 6.42 -0.62 4.17
C ILE A 66 6.94 0.57 4.99
N ILE A 67 6.05 1.39 5.54
CA ILE A 67 6.44 2.54 6.38
C ILE A 67 7.22 2.08 7.62
N ASP A 68 6.77 1.01 8.28
CA ASP A 68 7.46 0.41 9.41
C ASP A 68 8.86 -0.12 9.05
N LEU A 69 9.01 -0.75 7.87
CA LEU A 69 10.32 -1.12 7.34
C LEU A 69 11.24 0.10 7.13
N LEU A 70 10.71 1.18 6.56
CA LEU A 70 11.47 2.41 6.35
C LEU A 70 11.88 3.04 7.69
N ASN A 71 11.02 3.00 8.72
CA ASN A 71 11.34 3.53 10.04
C ASN A 71 12.50 2.77 10.69
N ARG A 72 12.52 1.43 10.60
CA ARG A 72 13.64 0.62 11.10
C ARG A 72 14.95 0.91 10.37
N ASN A 73 14.87 1.25 9.09
CA ASN A 73 16.02 1.51 8.22
C ASN A 73 16.20 3.01 7.92
N GLN A 74 15.66 3.89 8.78
CA GLN A 74 15.60 5.33 8.50
C GLN A 74 16.98 5.93 8.25
N THR A 75 18.00 5.50 8.98
CA THR A 75 19.37 6.01 8.87
C THR A 75 20.06 5.67 7.55
N GLU A 76 19.53 4.70 6.79
CA GLU A 76 20.04 4.34 5.47
C GLU A 76 19.46 5.22 4.35
N LEU A 77 18.32 5.87 4.60
CA LEU A 77 17.65 6.71 3.61
C LEU A 77 18.35 8.06 3.42
N PRO A 78 18.21 8.71 2.26
CA PRO A 78 18.62 10.11 2.08
C PRO A 78 17.94 11.06 3.09
N ASP A 79 18.68 12.08 3.59
CA ASP A 79 18.21 13.04 4.61
C ASP A 79 16.82 13.62 4.36
N HIS A 80 16.49 13.93 3.10
CA HIS A 80 15.20 14.52 2.75
C HIS A 80 14.04 13.53 2.92
N LEU A 81 14.26 12.23 2.73
CA LEU A 81 13.27 11.18 2.99
C LEU A 81 13.19 10.85 4.47
N GLN A 82 14.31 10.90 5.20
CA GLN A 82 14.29 10.75 6.66
C GLN A 82 13.39 11.79 7.32
N LYS A 83 13.49 13.06 6.88
CA LYS A 83 12.66 14.17 7.37
C LYS A 83 11.18 13.95 7.05
N GLN A 84 10.86 13.62 5.79
CA GLN A 84 9.47 13.34 5.39
C GLN A 84 8.88 12.14 6.13
N LEU A 85 9.68 11.10 6.39
CA LEU A 85 9.25 9.92 7.13
C LEU A 85 8.93 10.27 8.59
N ALA A 86 9.76 11.09 9.23
CA ALA A 86 9.55 11.55 10.60
C ALA A 86 8.30 12.44 10.76
N GLU A 87 7.84 13.07 9.67
CA GLU A 87 6.64 13.90 9.65
C GLU A 87 5.34 13.08 9.47
N LEU A 88 5.43 11.79 9.17
CA LEU A 88 4.24 10.95 9.00
C LEU A 88 3.51 10.73 10.32
N THR A 89 2.28 11.25 10.39
CA THR A 89 1.34 10.99 11.48
C THR A 89 0.39 9.84 11.12
N PRO A 90 -0.37 9.28 12.08
CA PRO A 90 -1.41 8.29 11.77
C PRO A 90 -2.44 8.79 10.75
N GLU A 91 -2.74 10.10 10.76
CA GLU A 91 -3.63 10.72 9.77
C GLU A 91 -3.02 10.70 8.37
N HIS A 92 -1.71 10.97 8.24
CA HIS A 92 -1.01 10.84 6.96
C HIS A 92 -1.05 9.41 6.45
N ILE A 93 -0.80 8.42 7.30
CA ILE A 93 -0.83 7.00 6.92
C ILE A 93 -2.22 6.64 6.41
N LYS A 94 -3.29 6.97 7.14
CA LYS A 94 -4.66 6.69 6.72
C LYS A 94 -5.03 7.41 5.41
N ALA A 95 -4.61 8.67 5.25
CA ALA A 95 -4.81 9.40 4.00
C ALA A 95 -4.06 8.74 2.82
N LEU A 96 -2.83 8.27 3.03
CA LEU A 96 -2.08 7.53 2.01
C LEU A 96 -2.68 6.15 1.71
N GLN A 97 -3.32 5.50 2.68
CA GLN A 97 -4.11 4.29 2.42
C GLN A 97 -5.32 4.60 1.51
N ILE A 98 -5.98 5.75 1.70
CA ILE A 98 -7.02 6.24 0.76
C ILE A 98 -6.44 6.48 -0.63
N VAL A 99 -5.25 7.10 -0.73
CA VAL A 99 -4.57 7.29 -2.02
C VAL A 99 -4.26 5.94 -2.69
N ALA A 100 -3.76 4.96 -1.94
CA ALA A 100 -3.51 3.60 -2.43
C ALA A 100 -4.80 2.93 -2.92
N LEU A 101 -5.91 3.09 -2.19
CA LEU A 101 -7.22 2.62 -2.61
C LEU A 101 -7.66 3.29 -3.92
N MET A 102 -7.27 4.53 -4.17
CA MET A 102 -7.64 5.29 -5.38
C MET A 102 -6.66 5.11 -6.55
N ARG A 103 -5.60 4.31 -6.42
CA ARG A 103 -4.53 4.15 -7.41
C ARG A 103 -5.00 3.85 -8.83
N ALA A 104 -6.05 3.05 -8.97
CA ALA A 104 -6.63 2.64 -10.24
C ALA A 104 -7.98 3.30 -10.53
N SER A 105 -8.35 4.35 -9.80
CA SER A 105 -9.65 5.03 -9.89
C SER A 105 -9.91 5.68 -11.25
N GLY A 106 -8.85 6.18 -11.92
CA GLY A 106 -8.92 6.84 -13.22
C GLY A 106 -9.06 5.91 -14.44
N ARG A 107 -9.12 4.59 -14.23
CA ARG A 107 -9.34 3.62 -15.32
C ARG A 107 -10.80 3.68 -15.77
N HIS A 108 -11.01 3.81 -17.07
CA HIS A 108 -12.31 4.03 -17.69
C HIS A 108 -12.50 3.13 -18.92
N TYR A 109 -13.69 3.12 -19.49
CA TYR A 109 -13.93 2.36 -20.71
C TYR A 109 -13.30 3.08 -21.90
N HIS A 110 -12.40 2.40 -22.61
CA HIS A 110 -11.79 2.89 -23.84
C HIS A 110 -12.19 1.96 -25.00
N PRO A 111 -13.01 2.40 -25.97
CA PRO A 111 -13.62 1.54 -26.99
C PRO A 111 -12.65 0.65 -27.78
N ASN A 112 -11.45 1.15 -28.06
CA ASN A 112 -10.45 0.42 -28.85
C ASN A 112 -9.49 -0.43 -28.02
N ILE A 113 -9.65 -0.46 -26.69
CA ILE A 113 -8.71 -1.13 -25.77
C ILE A 113 -9.51 -2.08 -24.88
N THR A 114 -10.46 -1.57 -24.09
CA THR A 114 -11.22 -2.35 -23.09
C THR A 114 -11.83 -3.65 -23.62
N PRO A 115 -12.43 -3.72 -24.82
CA PRO A 115 -12.99 -4.97 -25.34
C PRO A 115 -11.97 -6.06 -25.67
N HIS A 116 -10.71 -5.68 -25.94
CA HIS A 116 -9.68 -6.63 -26.39
C HIS A 116 -8.94 -7.30 -25.24
N TYR A 117 -9.14 -6.82 -24.01
CA TYR A 117 -8.54 -7.44 -22.84
C TYR A 117 -9.61 -8.09 -22.00
N TRP A 118 -9.56 -9.42 -21.98
CA TRP A 118 -10.57 -10.30 -21.38
C TRP A 118 -10.93 -9.94 -19.93
N ASN A 119 -10.03 -9.29 -19.19
CA ASN A 119 -10.23 -8.88 -17.79
C ASN A 119 -9.61 -7.52 -17.41
N ASN A 120 -9.00 -6.78 -18.36
CA ASN A 120 -8.25 -5.56 -18.01
C ASN A 120 -7.74 -4.78 -19.23
N PRO A 121 -8.28 -3.60 -19.61
CA PRO A 121 -7.51 -2.65 -20.41
C PRO A 121 -6.26 -2.19 -19.64
N ASP A 122 -5.18 -2.96 -19.74
CA ASP A 122 -3.86 -2.45 -19.48
C ASP A 122 -3.50 -1.63 -20.72
N TYR A 123 -3.48 -0.31 -20.55
CA TYR A 123 -3.24 0.63 -21.64
C TYR A 123 -1.80 0.57 -22.21
N GLY A 124 -1.03 -0.47 -21.90
CA GLY A 124 0.31 -0.73 -22.42
C GLY A 124 1.40 0.21 -21.88
N SER A 125 1.05 1.42 -21.45
CA SER A 125 1.99 2.48 -21.04
C SER A 125 1.65 3.16 -19.71
N GLY A 126 0.58 2.75 -19.00
CA GLY A 126 0.16 3.40 -17.75
C GLY A 126 -0.34 4.85 -17.90
N SER A 127 -0.28 5.48 -19.08
CA SER A 127 -0.56 6.93 -19.20
C SER A 127 -2.04 7.31 -19.15
N LEU A 128 -2.96 6.41 -19.53
CA LEU A 128 -4.38 6.76 -19.70
C LEU A 128 -5.18 6.82 -18.38
N TYR A 129 -4.72 6.19 -17.30
CA TYR A 129 -5.39 6.36 -15.99
C TYR A 129 -5.00 7.68 -15.33
N ALA A 130 -3.77 8.17 -15.56
CA ALA A 130 -3.23 9.36 -14.93
C ALA A 130 -4.04 10.62 -15.26
N LYS A 131 -4.68 10.65 -16.44
CA LYS A 131 -5.58 11.73 -16.88
C LYS A 131 -6.68 12.04 -15.87
N TYR A 132 -7.19 11.01 -15.19
CA TYR A 132 -8.34 11.11 -14.29
C TYR A 132 -7.99 10.78 -12.85
N GLY A 133 -6.97 9.94 -12.62
CA GLY A 133 -6.67 9.39 -11.30
C GLY A 133 -6.41 10.44 -10.23
N GLU A 134 -5.66 11.50 -10.55
CA GLU A 134 -5.36 12.59 -9.61
C GLU A 134 -6.64 13.33 -9.18
N GLN A 135 -7.49 13.71 -10.14
CA GLN A 135 -8.73 14.44 -9.87
C GLN A 135 -9.75 13.58 -9.13
N GLU A 136 -9.87 12.30 -9.51
CA GLU A 136 -10.71 11.33 -8.79
C GLU A 136 -10.24 11.13 -7.34
N CYS A 137 -8.92 11.05 -7.13
CA CYS A 137 -8.35 10.95 -5.79
C CYS A 137 -8.63 12.21 -4.97
N LEU A 138 -8.39 13.39 -5.54
CA LEU A 138 -8.66 14.67 -4.88
C LEU A 138 -10.13 14.80 -4.47
N ALA A 139 -11.05 14.46 -5.37
CA ALA A 139 -12.48 14.48 -5.08
C ALA A 139 -12.85 13.51 -3.95
N MET A 140 -12.25 12.32 -3.92
CA MET A 140 -12.48 11.35 -2.84
C MET A 140 -11.93 11.82 -1.48
N LEU A 141 -10.75 12.45 -1.45
CA LEU A 141 -10.18 13.02 -0.22
C LEU A 141 -11.10 14.11 0.35
N GLN A 142 -11.65 14.97 -0.53
CA GLN A 142 -12.61 16.01 -0.14
C GLN A 142 -13.94 15.42 0.34
N GLU A 143 -14.47 14.43 -0.38
CA GLU A 143 -15.73 13.76 -0.03
C GLU A 143 -15.66 13.06 1.31
N LEU A 144 -14.54 12.39 1.60
CA LEU A 144 -14.29 11.75 2.88
C LEU A 144 -13.93 12.76 3.98
N GLN A 145 -13.88 14.07 3.70
CA GLN A 145 -13.53 15.10 4.68
C GLN A 145 -12.17 14.84 5.35
N VAL A 146 -11.18 14.42 4.55
CA VAL A 146 -9.79 14.30 5.02
C VAL A 146 -9.34 15.66 5.57
N PRO A 147 -8.66 15.73 6.74
CA PRO A 147 -8.30 17.00 7.36
C PRO A 147 -7.58 17.95 6.40
N SER A 148 -8.00 19.21 6.37
CA SER A 148 -7.41 20.24 5.49
C SER A 148 -6.01 20.67 5.91
N SER A 149 -5.54 20.24 7.08
CA SER A 149 -4.15 20.36 7.53
C SER A 149 -3.20 19.49 6.70
N LEU A 150 -3.71 18.45 6.05
CA LEU A 150 -2.96 17.61 5.13
C LEU A 150 -3.00 18.23 3.72
N ASP A 151 -1.87 18.23 3.01
CA ASP A 151 -1.80 18.71 1.63
C ASP A 151 -2.51 17.72 0.68
N HIS A 152 -3.80 17.97 0.41
CA HIS A 152 -4.62 17.11 -0.45
C HIS A 152 -4.10 17.05 -1.88
N GLN A 153 -3.48 18.12 -2.37
CA GLN A 153 -2.94 18.15 -3.73
C GLN A 153 -1.71 17.24 -3.83
N LYS A 154 -0.83 17.30 -2.83
CA LYS A 154 0.32 16.39 -2.71
C LYS A 154 -0.12 14.93 -2.57
N LEU A 155 -1.12 14.66 -1.72
CA LEU A 155 -1.70 13.32 -1.57
C LEU A 155 -2.31 12.79 -2.86
N ALA A 156 -3.13 13.61 -3.54
CA ALA A 156 -3.76 13.24 -4.80
C ALA A 156 -2.71 13.01 -5.90
N PHE A 157 -1.66 13.82 -5.97
CA PHE A 157 -0.57 13.64 -6.93
C PHE A 157 0.15 12.31 -6.74
N ALA A 158 0.36 11.87 -5.49
CA ALA A 158 1.01 10.59 -5.18
C ALA A 158 0.27 9.37 -5.74
N VAL A 159 -1.02 9.48 -6.08
CA VAL A 159 -1.79 8.42 -6.75
C VAL A 159 -1.18 8.01 -8.10
N LEU A 160 -0.34 8.86 -8.70
CA LEU A 160 0.35 8.57 -9.95
C LEU A 160 1.64 7.76 -9.73
N GLY A 161 2.10 7.63 -8.48
CA GLY A 161 3.36 6.99 -8.12
C GLY A 161 4.57 7.74 -8.70
N ASN A 162 5.58 6.98 -9.16
CA ASN A 162 6.72 7.56 -9.90
C ASN A 162 6.54 7.46 -11.43
N GLU A 163 5.46 6.81 -11.86
CA GLU A 163 5.18 6.44 -13.25
C GLU A 163 4.68 7.65 -14.06
N PHE A 164 5.61 8.52 -14.44
CA PHE A 164 5.49 9.41 -15.59
C PHE A 164 4.53 10.62 -15.51
N VAL A 165 4.75 11.53 -16.47
CA VAL A 165 4.16 12.87 -16.63
C VAL A 165 2.63 12.79 -16.72
N THR A 166 1.93 13.61 -15.92
CA THR A 166 0.48 13.76 -16.06
C THR A 166 0.14 14.02 -17.53
N SER A 167 -0.95 13.46 -18.06
CA SER A 167 -1.37 13.73 -19.43
C SER A 167 -1.70 15.21 -19.67
N LEU A 168 -1.85 16.00 -18.60
CA LEU A 168 -1.97 17.46 -18.64
C LEU A 168 -0.63 18.17 -18.96
N TYR A 169 0.52 17.55 -18.65
CA TYR A 169 1.83 18.19 -18.77
C TYR A 169 2.88 17.45 -19.61
N ALA A 170 2.60 16.23 -20.08
CA ALA A 170 3.49 15.45 -20.95
C ALA A 170 3.89 16.22 -22.22
N ASP A 171 2.94 16.99 -22.75
CA ASP A 171 3.12 17.88 -23.91
C ASP A 171 3.04 19.37 -23.54
N SER A 172 3.06 19.70 -22.24
CA SER A 172 3.00 21.09 -21.82
C SER A 172 4.28 21.81 -22.21
N LYS A 173 4.12 23.02 -22.78
CA LYS A 173 5.23 23.96 -22.99
C LYS A 173 5.55 24.76 -21.73
N ASP A 174 4.81 24.55 -20.64
CA ASP A 174 5.03 25.18 -19.35
C ASP A 174 6.12 24.44 -18.56
N GLU A 175 7.32 25.01 -18.58
CA GLU A 175 8.49 24.50 -17.85
C GLU A 175 8.30 24.53 -16.33
N ALA A 176 7.42 25.37 -15.77
CA ALA A 176 7.14 25.36 -14.34
C ALA A 176 6.39 24.08 -13.94
N ALA A 177 5.40 23.67 -14.73
CA ALA A 177 4.65 22.44 -14.51
C ALA A 177 5.52 21.18 -14.62
N LYS A 178 6.46 21.14 -15.59
CA LYS A 178 7.46 20.06 -15.68
C LYS A 178 8.35 19.99 -14.45
N ASN A 179 8.84 21.13 -13.98
CA ASN A 179 9.74 21.21 -12.82
C ASN A 179 9.06 20.79 -11.51
N ILE A 180 7.79 21.13 -11.30
CA ILE A 180 7.01 20.67 -10.14
C ILE A 180 6.86 19.14 -10.16
N HIS A 181 6.52 18.57 -11.33
CA HIS A 181 6.39 17.14 -11.52
C HIS A 181 7.72 16.37 -11.31
N HIS A 182 8.84 16.89 -11.81
CA HIS A 182 10.14 16.25 -11.61
C HIS A 182 10.55 16.17 -10.13
N ARG A 183 10.17 17.16 -9.31
CA ARG A 183 10.42 17.14 -7.86
C ARG A 183 9.50 16.19 -7.11
N GLY A 184 8.25 16.01 -7.57
CA GLY A 184 7.26 15.14 -6.92
C GLY A 184 7.50 13.64 -7.07
N LYS A 185 8.36 13.22 -8.01
CA LYS A 185 8.69 11.79 -8.22
C LYS A 185 9.56 11.19 -7.12
N ASP A 186 10.37 12.02 -6.49
CA ASP A 186 11.28 11.62 -5.40
C ASP A 186 10.68 11.95 -4.03
N ASP A 187 9.41 12.36 -3.98
CA ASP A 187 8.67 12.54 -2.74
C ASP A 187 8.29 11.19 -2.11
N LEU A 188 8.33 11.11 -0.79
CA LEU A 188 8.07 9.88 -0.05
C LEU A 188 6.68 9.29 -0.38
N TYR A 189 5.66 10.13 -0.59
CA TYR A 189 4.30 9.64 -0.85
C TYR A 189 4.24 8.91 -2.19
N SER A 190 4.79 9.53 -3.23
CA SER A 190 4.88 8.95 -4.58
C SER A 190 5.70 7.66 -4.59
N LEU A 191 6.81 7.63 -3.83
CA LEU A 191 7.66 6.44 -3.70
C LEU A 191 6.95 5.28 -3.00
N LEU A 192 6.21 5.55 -1.91
CA LEU A 192 5.41 4.55 -1.21
C LEU A 192 4.32 3.96 -2.11
N ILE A 193 3.55 4.80 -2.80
CA ILE A 193 2.50 4.34 -3.73
C ILE A 193 3.10 3.56 -4.91
N ASN A 194 4.29 3.96 -5.37
CA ASN A 194 4.99 3.22 -6.42
C ASN A 194 5.38 1.81 -5.99
N VAL A 195 5.90 1.64 -4.76
CA VAL A 195 6.23 0.31 -4.24
C VAL A 195 5.00 -0.59 -4.22
N LEU A 196 3.87 -0.08 -3.70
CA LEU A 196 2.60 -0.83 -3.68
C LEU A 196 2.20 -1.29 -5.08
N ASN A 197 2.24 -0.37 -6.05
CA ASN A 197 1.90 -0.67 -7.43
C ASN A 197 2.80 -1.77 -8.01
N VAL A 198 4.12 -1.64 -7.88
CA VAL A 198 5.07 -2.63 -8.40
C VAL A 198 4.86 -4.00 -7.77
N LEU A 199 4.73 -4.08 -6.44
CA LEU A 199 4.49 -5.35 -5.75
C LEU A 199 3.18 -6.00 -6.19
N GLU A 200 2.15 -5.22 -6.49
CA GLU A 200 0.90 -5.75 -7.02
C GLU A 200 0.96 -6.17 -8.50
N THR A 201 1.81 -5.54 -9.32
CA THR A 201 1.99 -5.97 -10.73
C THR A 201 2.55 -7.39 -10.86
N THR A 202 3.18 -7.93 -9.81
CA THR A 202 3.71 -9.29 -9.77
C THR A 202 2.65 -10.38 -10.00
N ARG A 203 1.38 -10.01 -9.95
CA ARG A 203 0.27 -10.94 -10.10
C ARG A 203 -0.37 -10.97 -11.48
N ASP A 204 -0.14 -9.98 -12.33
CA ASP A 204 -1.02 -9.74 -13.50
C ASP A 204 -0.39 -10.02 -14.86
N ARG A 205 0.94 -9.93 -14.98
CA ARG A 205 1.60 -9.90 -16.29
C ARG A 205 2.19 -11.24 -16.68
N LYS A 206 1.41 -12.06 -17.39
CA LYS A 206 1.91 -13.31 -17.98
C LYS A 206 3.19 -13.03 -18.79
N ASP A 207 4.20 -13.88 -18.61
CA ASP A 207 5.48 -13.85 -19.33
C ASP A 207 6.32 -12.57 -19.11
N LYS A 208 6.00 -11.74 -18.09
CA LYS A 208 6.84 -10.60 -17.71
C LYS A 208 7.68 -10.91 -16.47
N VAL A 209 8.82 -10.21 -16.41
CA VAL A 209 9.72 -10.19 -15.26
C VAL A 209 9.58 -8.85 -14.56
N VAL A 210 9.28 -8.88 -13.26
CA VAL A 210 9.33 -7.72 -12.37
C VAL A 210 10.69 -7.72 -11.68
N GLN A 211 11.46 -6.65 -11.87
CA GLN A 211 12.75 -6.46 -11.21
C GLN A 211 12.56 -5.50 -10.03
N LEU A 212 12.77 -5.97 -8.81
CA LEU A 212 12.55 -5.13 -7.62
C LEU A 212 13.51 -3.93 -7.57
N GLU A 213 14.72 -4.09 -8.10
CA GLU A 213 15.76 -3.05 -8.17
C GLU A 213 15.38 -1.87 -9.05
N TRP A 214 14.31 -1.97 -9.85
CA TRP A 214 13.82 -0.83 -10.62
C TRP A 214 12.94 0.11 -9.79
N MET A 215 12.61 -0.26 -8.55
CA MET A 215 11.94 0.63 -7.62
C MET A 215 12.96 1.62 -7.03
N PRO A 216 12.75 2.95 -7.16
CA PRO A 216 13.72 3.92 -6.62
C PRO A 216 13.91 3.78 -5.11
N LEU A 217 12.84 3.51 -4.36
CA LEU A 217 12.90 3.36 -2.91
C LEU A 217 13.77 2.16 -2.49
N PHE A 218 13.78 1.08 -3.28
CA PHE A 218 14.66 -0.07 -3.03
C PHE A 218 16.14 0.33 -3.14
N ASN A 219 16.49 1.15 -4.13
CA ASN A 219 17.86 1.62 -4.35
C ASN A 219 18.31 2.69 -3.35
N GLN A 220 17.37 3.31 -2.64
CA GLN A 220 17.66 4.29 -1.59
C GLN A 220 17.89 3.65 -0.22
N LEU A 221 17.52 2.38 -0.05
CA LEU A 221 17.82 1.60 1.14
C LEU A 221 19.28 1.11 1.08
N GLY A 222 19.90 0.99 2.25
CA GLY A 222 21.17 0.28 2.40
C GLY A 222 20.94 -1.23 2.33
N LYS A 223 22.02 -2.00 2.49
CA LYS A 223 21.98 -3.46 2.32
C LYS A 223 21.00 -4.13 3.29
N ASN A 224 20.88 -3.63 4.53
CA ASN A 224 19.97 -4.22 5.50
C ASN A 224 18.51 -3.93 5.13
N GLY A 225 18.20 -2.67 4.80
CA GLY A 225 16.87 -2.29 4.35
C GLY A 225 16.46 -3.02 3.08
N GLN A 226 17.39 -3.22 2.13
CA GLN A 226 17.15 -4.02 0.93
C GLN A 226 16.81 -5.48 1.25
N ASN A 227 17.53 -6.12 2.18
CA ASN A 227 17.24 -7.49 2.59
C ASN A 227 15.85 -7.61 3.26
N GLU A 228 15.53 -6.72 4.20
CA GLU A 228 14.19 -6.68 4.81
C GLU A 228 13.09 -6.47 3.77
N PHE A 229 13.37 -5.63 2.77
CA PHE A 229 12.42 -5.33 1.70
C PHE A 229 12.21 -6.54 0.80
N ILE A 230 13.28 -7.25 0.41
CA ILE A 230 13.19 -8.49 -0.36
C ILE A 230 12.33 -9.50 0.39
N ASP A 231 12.56 -9.65 1.69
CA ASP A 231 11.76 -10.56 2.50
C ASP A 231 10.31 -10.10 2.51
N LEU A 232 10.03 -8.80 2.70
CA LEU A 232 8.67 -8.24 2.70
C LEU A 232 7.98 -8.55 1.37
N ALA A 233 8.65 -8.29 0.26
CA ALA A 233 8.16 -8.59 -1.07
C ALA A 233 7.88 -10.08 -1.27
N LYS A 234 8.80 -10.98 -0.87
CA LYS A 234 8.59 -12.44 -0.94
C LYS A 234 7.32 -12.85 -0.17
N THR A 235 7.21 -12.39 1.07
CA THR A 235 6.06 -12.72 1.93
C THR A 235 4.75 -12.20 1.32
N HIS A 236 4.75 -10.97 0.83
CA HIS A 236 3.58 -10.39 0.16
C HIS A 236 3.19 -11.16 -1.10
N ILE A 237 4.16 -11.47 -1.96
CA ILE A 237 3.92 -12.18 -3.23
C ILE A 237 3.41 -13.60 -2.99
N GLU A 238 3.92 -14.31 -1.98
CA GLU A 238 3.38 -15.62 -1.58
C GLU A 238 1.96 -15.49 -1.04
N SER A 239 1.64 -14.45 -0.26
CA SER A 239 0.25 -14.21 0.17
C SER A 239 -0.70 -13.94 -1.00
N ILE A 240 -0.22 -13.24 -2.04
CA ILE A 240 -0.96 -13.07 -3.29
C ILE A 240 -1.17 -14.43 -3.96
N ARG A 241 -0.13 -15.27 -4.05
CA ARG A 241 -0.23 -16.61 -4.61
C ARG A 241 -1.26 -17.44 -3.87
N ASP A 242 -1.23 -17.46 -2.54
CA ASP A 242 -2.18 -18.24 -1.73
C ASP A 242 -3.61 -17.72 -1.92
N PHE A 243 -3.77 -16.39 -1.92
CA PHE A 243 -5.07 -15.77 -2.10
C PHE A 243 -5.63 -15.99 -3.50
N GLN A 244 -4.83 -15.86 -4.55
CA GLN A 244 -5.26 -16.01 -5.95
C GLN A 244 -5.18 -17.44 -6.47
N GLU A 245 -4.46 -18.31 -5.77
CA GLU A 245 -4.08 -19.69 -6.10
C GLU A 245 -3.04 -19.83 -7.23
N PHE A 246 -2.46 -18.72 -7.71
CA PHE A 246 -1.41 -18.72 -8.74
C PHE A 246 -0.73 -17.34 -8.86
N LEU A 247 0.44 -17.31 -9.50
CA LEU A 247 1.13 -16.13 -10.01
C LEU A 247 1.34 -16.22 -11.52
N TRP A 248 1.27 -15.07 -12.20
CA TRP A 248 1.56 -14.95 -13.63
C TRP A 248 2.95 -14.44 -13.97
N THR A 249 3.63 -13.76 -13.05
CA THR A 249 4.92 -13.13 -13.32
C THR A 249 6.08 -13.88 -12.67
N THR A 250 7.27 -13.67 -13.21
CA THR A 250 8.50 -13.91 -12.46
C THR A 250 8.90 -12.62 -11.76
N THR A 251 9.24 -12.70 -10.47
CA THR A 251 9.83 -11.57 -9.75
C THR A 251 11.28 -11.88 -9.39
N LYS A 252 12.15 -10.88 -9.56
CA LYS A 252 13.60 -11.02 -9.39
C LYS A 252 14.21 -9.84 -8.65
N VAL A 253 15.39 -10.11 -8.10
CA VAL A 253 16.40 -9.14 -7.66
C VAL A 253 17.69 -9.60 -8.30
N GLU A 254 18.35 -8.75 -9.09
CA GLU A 254 19.49 -9.11 -9.92
C GLU A 254 19.20 -10.37 -10.77
N SER A 255 19.97 -11.44 -10.53
CA SER A 255 19.83 -12.75 -11.13
C SER A 255 18.97 -13.71 -10.29
N GLN A 256 18.67 -13.38 -9.04
CA GLN A 256 17.90 -14.23 -8.13
C GLN A 256 16.41 -14.15 -8.42
N ILE A 257 15.77 -15.31 -8.57
CA ILE A 257 14.31 -15.41 -8.62
C ILE A 257 13.78 -15.43 -7.19
N ILE A 258 12.94 -14.45 -6.84
CA ILE A 258 12.27 -14.40 -5.54
C ILE A 258 10.88 -15.05 -5.59
N ALA A 259 10.22 -15.02 -6.74
CA ALA A 259 8.96 -15.71 -7.00
C ALA A 259 8.86 -16.08 -8.48
N ALA A 260 8.39 -17.29 -8.76
CA ALA A 260 8.21 -17.82 -10.11
C ALA A 260 6.71 -17.97 -10.45
N PRO A 261 6.34 -17.89 -11.74
CA PRO A 261 4.96 -18.08 -12.16
C PRO A 261 4.53 -19.53 -11.99
N ASP A 262 3.27 -19.70 -11.60
CA ASP A 262 2.61 -21.01 -11.61
C ASP A 262 2.20 -21.28 -13.06
N MET A 263 2.99 -22.06 -13.79
CA MET A 263 2.84 -22.38 -15.23
C MET A 263 1.57 -23.20 -15.54
N VAL A 264 0.40 -22.78 -15.06
CA VAL A 264 -0.86 -23.53 -15.11
C VAL A 264 -1.79 -22.92 -16.15
N LYS A 265 -2.08 -23.67 -17.22
CA LYS A 265 -3.10 -23.30 -18.20
C LYS A 265 -4.49 -23.35 -17.57
N GLY A 266 -5.31 -22.32 -17.81
CA GLY A 266 -6.75 -22.34 -17.48
C GLY A 266 -7.13 -21.82 -16.09
N LYS A 267 -6.18 -21.41 -15.24
CA LYS A 267 -6.51 -20.71 -14.00
C LYS A 267 -7.00 -19.29 -14.32
N SER A 268 -8.07 -18.86 -13.66
CA SER A 268 -8.62 -17.51 -13.75
C SER A 268 -8.95 -17.00 -12.36
N TYR A 269 -8.75 -15.70 -12.14
CA TYR A 269 -9.15 -15.00 -10.93
C TYR A 269 -10.32 -14.07 -11.29
N ASN A 270 -11.29 -13.91 -10.40
CA ASN A 270 -12.53 -13.15 -10.65
C ASN A 270 -12.62 -11.83 -9.86
N GLY A 271 -11.57 -11.44 -9.11
CA GLY A 271 -11.42 -10.06 -8.63
C GLY A 271 -12.16 -9.63 -7.37
N LYS A 272 -12.84 -10.54 -6.65
CA LYS A 272 -13.48 -10.24 -5.35
C LYS A 272 -13.59 -11.49 -4.47
N LYS A 273 -12.49 -11.93 -3.88
CA LYS A 273 -12.47 -13.14 -3.02
C LYS A 273 -12.86 -12.85 -1.55
N CYS A 274 -12.75 -11.62 -1.06
CA CYS A 274 -13.17 -11.28 0.32
C CYS A 274 -13.59 -9.82 0.50
N THR A 275 -14.08 -9.48 1.70
CA THR A 275 -14.37 -8.10 2.14
C THR A 275 -13.09 -7.30 2.41
N ALA A 276 -13.22 -5.98 2.53
CA ALA A 276 -12.11 -5.12 2.94
C ALA A 276 -11.52 -5.58 4.29
N GLN A 277 -12.35 -5.72 5.33
CA GLN A 277 -11.91 -6.16 6.67
C GLN A 277 -11.05 -7.43 6.61
N LYS A 278 -11.53 -8.47 5.92
CA LYS A 278 -10.79 -9.74 5.81
C LYS A 278 -9.45 -9.55 5.08
N MET A 279 -9.35 -8.63 4.13
CA MET A 279 -8.07 -8.34 3.48
C MET A 279 -7.07 -7.70 4.45
N PHE A 280 -7.52 -6.73 5.25
CA PHE A 280 -6.69 -6.08 6.26
C PHE A 280 -6.23 -7.08 7.33
N ASP A 281 -7.14 -7.95 7.81
CA ASP A 281 -6.81 -9.02 8.76
C ASP A 281 -5.75 -9.99 8.20
N LEU A 282 -5.90 -10.39 6.93
CA LEU A 282 -4.93 -11.28 6.26
C LEU A 282 -3.55 -10.63 6.12
N MET A 283 -3.48 -9.34 5.76
CA MET A 283 -2.20 -8.62 5.69
C MET A 283 -1.58 -8.48 7.07
N ALA A 284 -2.38 -8.25 8.12
CA ALA A 284 -1.91 -8.22 9.49
C ALA A 284 -1.36 -9.56 9.98
N GLU A 285 -2.01 -10.67 9.65
CA GLU A 285 -1.49 -12.00 9.95
C GLU A 285 -0.18 -12.28 9.19
N THR A 286 -0.13 -11.90 7.92
CA THR A 286 0.98 -12.13 6.99
C THR A 286 2.24 -11.35 7.39
N HIS A 287 2.08 -10.07 7.74
CA HIS A 287 3.21 -9.15 7.96
C HIS A 287 3.41 -8.75 9.43
N GLY A 288 2.39 -8.87 10.28
CA GLY A 288 2.44 -8.47 11.69
C GLY A 288 3.22 -9.40 12.62
N ASN A 289 3.53 -10.63 12.20
CA ASN A 289 4.20 -11.66 13.02
C ASN A 289 5.70 -11.85 12.73
N ARG A 290 6.39 -10.84 12.19
CA ARG A 290 7.83 -10.91 11.86
C ARG A 290 8.82 -10.98 13.04
N ALA A 291 8.39 -11.53 14.17
CA ALA A 291 9.26 -12.16 15.17
C ALA A 291 9.46 -13.68 14.94
N LYS A 292 9.01 -14.24 13.81
CA LYS A 292 9.21 -15.66 13.43
C LYS A 292 10.08 -15.84 12.19
N ILE A 293 11.30 -15.30 12.23
CA ILE A 293 12.46 -15.80 11.48
C ILE A 293 13.59 -15.70 12.51
N GLU A 294 13.87 -16.75 13.29
CA GLU A 294 14.85 -17.78 12.94
C GLU A 294 14.37 -19.18 13.34
N LYS A 295 14.37 -20.13 12.39
CA LYS A 295 14.60 -21.53 12.72
C LYS A 295 16.11 -21.71 12.94
N ASN A 296 16.57 -21.44 14.16
CA ASN A 296 17.67 -22.21 14.72
C ASN A 296 17.06 -23.26 15.64
N THR A 297 17.31 -24.51 15.27
CA THR A 297 17.07 -25.70 16.07
C THR A 297 17.73 -25.53 17.44
N ASP A 298 16.93 -25.32 18.49
CA ASP A 298 16.99 -26.07 19.75
C ASP A 298 15.82 -25.70 20.70
N SER A 299 15.38 -26.69 21.47
CA SER A 299 14.10 -26.85 22.21
C SER A 299 13.56 -25.64 23.02
N PRO A 300 12.28 -25.20 22.84
CA PRO A 300 11.68 -24.08 23.59
C PRO A 300 10.94 -24.45 24.90
N LEU A 301 10.87 -25.72 25.30
CA LEU A 301 9.97 -26.12 26.40
C LEU A 301 10.58 -25.98 27.81
N GLU A 302 11.90 -25.88 27.94
CA GLU A 302 12.56 -25.75 29.25
C GLU A 302 12.80 -24.28 29.65
N SER A 303 13.11 -23.40 28.68
CA SER A 303 13.38 -21.98 28.94
C SER A 303 12.12 -21.20 29.38
N ALA A 304 10.94 -21.57 28.87
CA ALA A 304 9.68 -20.93 29.28
C ALA A 304 9.29 -21.26 30.73
N ARG A 305 9.66 -22.43 31.24
CA ARG A 305 9.41 -22.79 32.66
C ARG A 305 10.39 -22.10 33.60
N ALA A 306 11.65 -21.95 33.20
CA ALA A 306 12.66 -21.24 34.00
C ALA A 306 12.36 -19.73 34.12
N ALA A 307 11.92 -19.08 33.03
CA ALA A 307 11.57 -17.66 33.02
C ALA A 307 10.31 -17.34 33.85
N VAL A 308 9.30 -18.22 33.83
CA VAL A 308 8.07 -18.06 34.63
C VAL A 308 8.32 -18.28 36.12
N GLN A 309 9.23 -19.19 36.49
CA GLN A 309 9.60 -19.41 37.88
C GLN A 309 10.40 -18.23 38.44
N HIS A 310 11.38 -17.73 37.68
CA HIS A 310 12.18 -16.55 38.07
C HIS A 310 11.32 -15.27 38.21
N TRP A 311 10.26 -15.11 37.40
CA TRP A 311 9.31 -14.00 37.53
C TRP A 311 8.40 -14.14 38.75
N LYS A 312 7.96 -15.35 39.09
CA LYS A 312 7.14 -15.60 40.29
C LYS A 312 7.91 -15.40 41.59
N ASP A 313 9.20 -15.76 41.60
CA ASP A 313 10.02 -15.62 42.79
C ASP A 313 10.35 -14.14 43.07
N ASN A 314 10.59 -13.32 42.03
CA ASN A 314 10.81 -11.87 42.17
C ASN A 314 9.56 -11.08 42.60
N LEU A 315 8.37 -11.47 42.13
CA LEU A 315 7.11 -10.81 42.51
C LEU A 315 6.71 -11.06 43.97
N ASN A 316 7.16 -12.17 44.57
CA ASN A 316 6.92 -12.48 45.98
C ASN A 316 7.92 -11.81 46.94
N GLU A 317 9.10 -11.38 46.44
CA GLU A 317 10.05 -10.60 47.24
C GLU A 317 9.71 -9.10 47.26
N GLU A 318 9.16 -8.54 46.17
CA GLU A 318 8.73 -7.14 46.13
C GLU A 318 7.44 -6.86 46.93
N SER A 319 6.59 -7.86 47.19
CA SER A 319 5.35 -7.69 47.97
C SER A 319 5.54 -7.78 49.48
N LYS A 320 6.78 -7.94 50.00
CA LYS A 320 7.07 -8.01 51.44
C LYS A 320 7.68 -6.74 52.04
N ASN A 321 7.93 -5.72 51.23
CA ASN A 321 8.65 -4.51 51.67
C ASN A 321 7.80 -3.23 51.76
N ASN A 322 6.46 -3.33 51.77
CA ASN A 322 5.59 -2.16 51.93
C ASN A 322 4.47 -2.41 52.94
N GLU A 323 4.83 -2.62 54.21
CA GLU A 323 4.00 -2.19 55.35
C GLU A 323 4.94 -1.65 56.45
N ASP A 324 4.47 -0.59 57.10
CA ASP A 324 5.03 0.12 58.26
C ASP A 324 6.13 1.17 58.00
N ASP A 325 5.70 2.38 57.62
CA ASP A 325 6.29 3.59 58.23
C ASP A 325 5.18 4.52 58.75
N LEU A 326 5.11 4.57 60.08
CA LEU A 326 4.10 5.24 60.88
C LEU A 326 4.34 6.77 60.96
N SER A 327 3.23 7.48 61.13
CA SER A 327 3.08 8.94 61.31
C SER A 327 3.84 9.54 62.53
N PRO A 328 3.97 10.89 62.61
CA PRO A 328 5.08 11.58 63.30
C PRO A 328 4.80 11.93 64.77
N ARG A 329 5.87 12.10 65.57
CA ARG A 329 5.83 12.86 66.84
C ARG A 329 7.08 13.70 67.09
N ASN A 330 6.83 14.98 67.40
CA ASN A 330 7.75 16.02 67.85
C ASN A 330 8.57 15.65 69.09
N SER A 331 9.82 16.12 69.16
CA SER A 331 10.30 16.87 70.34
C SER A 331 11.48 17.78 69.96
N ILE A 332 11.28 19.10 70.05
CA ILE A 332 12.35 20.07 70.31
C ILE A 332 12.33 20.32 71.82
N ARG A 333 13.53 20.45 72.41
CA ARG A 333 13.76 21.04 73.72
C ARG A 333 14.10 22.51 73.55
#